data_AF-W7THU1-F1
#
_entry.id   AF-W7THU1-F1
#
_cell.length_a   1.000
_cell.length_b   1.000
_cell.length_c   1.000
_cell.angle_alpha   90.00
_cell.angle_beta   90.00
_cell.angle_gamma   90.00
#
_symmetry.space_group_name_H-M   'P 1'
#
loop_
_entity.id
_entity.type
_entity.pdbx_description
1 polymer ?
#
loop_
_entity_poly.entity_id
_entity_poly.type
_entity_poly.pdbx_seq_one_letter_code
_entity_poly.pdbx_strand_id
1 'polypeptide(L)'
;MPSLLLWLFILLVLLPAVFLLLLIKLPKPVPARWEVRLFLLMGMPADQFLSYIIQNGVDPVFWHRALYATYISLMAAFFWIPKEEEKYSVEQIEEVPILHPPIFIIGHYRSGTSLLHELLNNDERLVAPTAFQCYVPRIFLGREVHGQAVCRA
;
A
#
# COMPACT_ATOMS: atom_id res chain seq x y z
N MET A 1 16.12 -22.12 23.74
CA MET A 1 15.12 -21.19 24.31
C MET A 1 14.73 -20.23 23.20
N PRO A 2 13.44 -20.07 22.85
CA PRO A 2 13.06 -19.02 21.91
C PRO A 2 13.55 -17.70 22.51
N SER A 3 14.31 -16.91 21.74
CA SER A 3 14.81 -15.61 22.20
C SER A 3 13.62 -14.74 22.62
N LEU A 4 13.79 -13.91 23.64
CA LEU A 4 12.77 -12.93 24.10
C LEU A 4 12.16 -12.12 22.92
N LEU A 5 12.98 -11.86 21.90
CA LEU A 5 12.59 -11.27 20.62
C LEU A 5 11.48 -12.04 19.88
N LEU A 6 11.52 -13.37 19.90
CA LEU A 6 10.56 -14.24 19.23
C LEU A 6 9.19 -14.19 19.94
N TRP A 7 9.19 -14.10 21.27
CA TRP A 7 7.96 -13.92 22.05
C TRP A 7 7.36 -12.52 21.91
N LEU A 8 8.19 -11.47 21.89
CA LEU A 8 7.75 -10.11 21.59
C LEU A 8 7.17 -10.00 20.17
N PHE A 9 7.76 -10.71 19.20
CA PHE A 9 7.26 -10.81 17.83
C PHE A 9 5.90 -11.53 17.74
N ILE A 10 5.76 -12.68 18.42
CA ILE A 10 4.51 -13.43 18.53
C ILE A 10 3.42 -12.53 19.13
N LEU A 11 3.72 -11.77 20.18
CA LEU A 11 2.81 -10.81 20.79
C LEU A 11 2.46 -9.65 19.85
N LEU A 12 3.45 -9.08 19.14
CA LEU A 12 3.24 -7.97 18.20
C LEU A 12 2.36 -8.36 17.00
N VAL A 13 2.36 -9.63 16.61
CA VAL A 13 1.58 -10.13 15.46
C VAL A 13 0.24 -10.73 15.88
N LEU A 14 0.22 -11.62 16.88
CA LEU A 14 -0.99 -12.36 17.26
C LEU A 14 -1.97 -11.52 18.07
N LEU A 15 -1.50 -10.62 18.93
CA LEU A 15 -2.37 -9.82 19.78
C LEU A 15 -3.25 -8.85 18.96
N PRO A 16 -2.72 -8.06 18.00
CA PRO A 16 -3.54 -7.26 17.11
C PRO A 16 -4.39 -8.10 16.14
N ALA A 17 -3.93 -9.27 15.67
CA ALA A 17 -4.74 -10.17 14.85
C ALA A 17 -5.98 -10.69 15.60
N VAL A 18 -5.79 -11.10 16.87
CA VAL A 18 -6.88 -11.52 17.77
C VAL A 18 -7.80 -10.34 18.11
N PHE A 19 -7.24 -9.14 18.31
CA PHE A 19 -8.01 -7.93 18.57
C PHE A 19 -8.88 -7.52 17.36
N LEU A 20 -8.35 -7.64 16.14
CA LEU A 20 -9.11 -7.43 14.90
C LEU A 20 -10.23 -8.46 14.72
N LEU A 21 -9.97 -9.72 15.06
CA LEU A 21 -11.00 -10.77 15.09
C LEU A 21 -12.09 -10.46 16.12
N LEU A 22 -11.74 -9.88 17.28
CA LEU A 22 -12.71 -9.44 18.27
C LEU A 22 -13.54 -8.24 17.79
N LEU A 23 -12.98 -7.35 16.96
CA LEU A 23 -13.74 -6.25 16.36
C LEU A 23 -14.88 -6.73 15.45
N ILE A 24 -14.82 -7.95 14.90
CA ILE A 24 -15.91 -8.59 14.13
C ILE A 24 -17.19 -8.74 14.97
N LYS A 25 -17.07 -8.90 16.30
CA LYS A 25 -18.19 -9.18 17.20
C LYS A 25 -18.96 -7.94 17.72
N LEU A 26 -18.52 -6.71 17.40
CA LEU A 26 -19.20 -5.47 17.84
C LEU A 26 -20.59 -5.26 17.16
N PRO A 27 -21.62 -4.81 17.92
CA PRO A 27 -22.98 -4.59 17.40
C PRO A 27 -23.07 -3.42 16.39
N LYS A 28 -24.05 -3.50 15.48
CA LYS A 28 -24.11 -2.88 14.14
C LYS A 28 -24.71 -1.45 14.14
N PRO A 29 -24.00 -0.45 13.58
CA PRO A 29 -24.71 0.68 12.96
C PRO A 29 -24.25 1.12 11.55
N VAL A 30 -23.21 0.55 10.94
CA VAL A 30 -22.60 1.13 9.72
C VAL A 30 -22.77 0.25 8.46
N PRO A 31 -23.42 0.73 7.38
CA PRO A 31 -23.41 0.04 6.09
C PRO A 31 -21.98 -0.01 5.52
N ALA A 32 -21.60 -1.13 4.89
CA ALA A 32 -20.27 -1.36 4.28
C ALA A 32 -19.06 -1.29 5.27
N ARG A 33 -19.23 -1.70 6.55
CA ARG A 33 -18.19 -1.68 7.60
C ARG A 33 -16.81 -2.21 7.16
N TRP A 34 -16.79 -3.32 6.43
CA TRP A 34 -15.58 -3.97 5.92
C TRP A 34 -15.45 -3.89 4.40
N GLU A 35 -16.01 -2.86 3.74
CA GLU A 35 -15.51 -2.52 2.41
C GLU A 35 -14.08 -2.00 2.57
N VAL A 36 -13.17 -2.96 2.62
CA VAL A 36 -11.74 -2.75 2.63
C VAL A 36 -11.33 -2.44 1.18
N ARG A 37 -11.88 -1.36 0.60
CA ARG A 37 -11.18 -0.58 -0.44
C ARG A 37 -9.88 0.05 0.13
N LEU A 38 -9.63 -0.20 1.42
CA LEU A 38 -8.39 -0.08 2.21
C LEU A 38 -7.14 -0.78 1.63
N PHE A 39 -7.16 -1.29 0.40
CA PHE A 39 -5.90 -1.60 -0.28
C PHE A 39 -5.05 -0.33 -0.49
N LEU A 40 -5.66 0.86 -0.46
CA LEU A 40 -4.99 2.16 -0.62
C LEU A 40 -3.95 2.51 0.46
N LEU A 41 -4.02 1.92 1.66
CA LEU A 41 -3.13 2.29 2.78
C LEU A 41 -2.03 1.25 3.06
N MET A 42 -1.99 0.13 2.33
CA MET A 42 -1.03 -0.94 2.56
C MET A 42 0.44 -0.52 2.32
N GLY A 43 0.68 0.57 1.59
CA GLY A 43 2.01 1.09 1.31
C GLY A 43 2.37 2.41 1.98
N MET A 44 1.48 2.96 2.79
CA MET A 44 1.77 4.20 3.51
C MET A 44 2.66 3.87 4.72
N PRO A 45 3.77 4.60 4.94
CA PRO A 45 4.58 4.38 6.13
C PRO A 45 3.83 4.88 7.38
N ALA A 46 4.11 4.25 8.52
CA ALA A 46 3.31 4.45 9.74
C ALA A 46 3.35 5.88 10.29
N ASP A 47 4.45 6.60 10.06
CA ASP A 47 4.67 8.00 10.41
C ASP A 47 3.74 8.94 9.64
N GLN A 48 3.64 8.76 8.32
CA GLN A 48 2.75 9.56 7.47
C GLN A 48 1.28 9.30 7.82
N PHE A 49 0.94 8.03 8.04
CA PHE A 49 -0.41 7.65 8.43
C PHE A 49 -0.80 8.23 9.80
N LEU A 50 0.09 8.16 10.78
CA LEU A 50 -0.14 8.72 12.11
C LEU A 50 -0.29 10.25 12.06
N SER A 51 0.58 10.91 11.29
CA SER A 51 0.49 12.35 11.06
C SER A 51 -0.85 12.74 10.44
N TYR A 52 -1.34 11.98 9.47
CA TYR A 52 -2.63 12.20 8.84
C TYR A 52 -3.81 12.05 9.82
N ILE A 53 -3.78 11.02 10.67
CA ILE A 53 -4.79 10.82 11.72
C ILE A 53 -4.78 11.96 12.73
N ILE A 54 -3.60 12.40 13.17
CA ILE A 54 -3.47 13.48 14.15
C ILE A 54 -4.03 14.80 13.59
N GLN A 55 -3.78 15.06 12.30
CA GLN A 55 -4.24 16.29 11.65
C GLN A 55 -5.76 16.32 11.39
N ASN A 56 -6.35 15.19 10.99
CA ASN A 56 -7.74 15.17 10.52
C ASN A 56 -8.73 14.54 11.50
N GLY A 57 -8.23 13.79 12.49
CA GLY A 57 -9.07 12.99 13.38
C GLY A 57 -9.73 11.80 12.66
N VAL A 58 -10.36 10.93 13.46
CA VAL A 58 -11.12 9.79 12.94
C VAL A 58 -12.44 9.75 13.70
N ASP A 59 -13.56 9.71 12.98
CA ASP A 59 -14.86 9.56 13.64
C ASP A 59 -14.88 8.27 14.48
N PRO A 60 -15.48 8.29 15.69
CA PRO A 60 -15.55 7.12 16.57
C PRO A 60 -16.17 5.89 15.89
N VAL A 61 -16.99 6.10 14.87
CA VAL A 61 -17.60 5.06 14.05
C VAL A 61 -16.54 4.26 13.24
N PHE A 62 -15.46 4.91 12.79
CA PHE A 62 -14.42 4.32 11.93
C PHE A 62 -13.12 3.95 12.64
N TRP A 63 -13.05 4.10 13.98
CA TRP A 63 -11.85 3.80 14.78
C TRP A 63 -11.26 2.40 14.51
N HIS A 64 -12.10 1.39 14.33
CA HIS A 64 -11.70 0.02 14.02
C HIS A 64 -10.93 -0.09 12.68
N ARG A 65 -11.28 0.73 11.69
CA ARG A 65 -10.57 0.79 10.39
C ARG A 65 -9.22 1.48 10.54
N ALA A 66 -9.18 2.57 11.31
CA ALA A 66 -7.94 3.26 11.61
C ALA A 66 -6.96 2.34 12.35
N LEU A 67 -7.42 1.61 13.36
CA LEU A 67 -6.61 0.63 14.09
C LEU A 67 -6.06 -0.48 13.18
N TYR A 68 -6.89 -1.00 12.28
CA TYR A 68 -6.45 -1.98 11.29
C TYR A 68 -5.40 -1.42 10.33
N ALA A 69 -5.62 -0.21 9.81
CA ALA A 69 -4.66 0.46 8.94
C ALA A 69 -3.35 0.80 9.66
N THR A 70 -3.40 1.22 10.93
CA THR A 70 -2.20 1.43 11.77
C THR A 70 -1.42 0.13 11.91
N TYR A 71 -2.10 -0.98 12.21
CA TYR A 71 -1.46 -2.28 12.35
C TYR A 71 -0.75 -2.72 11.07
N ILE A 72 -1.43 -2.61 9.92
CA ILE A 72 -0.83 -2.89 8.61
C ILE A 72 0.38 -2.01 8.34
N SER A 73 0.27 -0.70 8.59
CA SER A 73 1.33 0.26 8.32
C SER A 73 2.57 -0.02 9.18
N LEU A 74 2.37 -0.41 10.45
CA LEU A 74 3.45 -0.83 11.34
C LEU A 74 4.12 -2.13 10.87
N MET A 75 3.34 -3.11 10.42
CA MET A 75 3.88 -4.35 9.84
C MET A 75 4.70 -4.06 8.57
N ALA A 76 4.19 -3.20 7.68
CA ALA A 76 4.92 -2.80 6.48
C ALA A 76 6.22 -2.06 6.83
N ALA A 77 6.17 -1.10 7.76
CA ALA A 77 7.33 -0.33 8.20
C ALA A 77 8.39 -1.16 8.91
N PHE A 78 8.01 -2.22 9.62
CA PHE A 78 8.98 -3.06 10.32
C PHE A 78 9.56 -4.15 9.42
N PHE A 79 8.74 -4.78 8.58
CA PHE A 79 9.18 -5.96 7.82
C PHE A 79 9.62 -5.68 6.40
N TRP A 80 8.99 -4.71 5.73
CA TRP A 80 9.07 -4.58 4.28
C TRP A 80 9.89 -3.37 3.87
N ILE A 81 9.59 -2.19 4.42
CA ILE A 81 10.29 -0.94 4.07
C ILE A 81 11.81 -1.04 4.30
N PRO A 82 12.34 -1.53 5.44
CA PRO A 82 13.78 -1.54 5.67
C PRO A 82 14.52 -2.51 4.73
N LYS A 83 13.87 -3.63 4.37
CA LYS A 83 14.42 -4.60 3.42
C LYS A 83 14.45 -4.04 2.00
N GLU A 84 13.44 -3.23 1.66
CA GLU A 84 13.38 -2.54 0.39
C GLU A 84 14.48 -1.48 0.30
N GLU A 85 14.60 -0.63 1.32
CA GLU A 85 15.59 0.45 1.39
C GLU A 85 17.03 -0.08 1.45
N GLU A 86 17.26 -1.26 2.05
CA GLU A 86 18.56 -1.96 1.99
C GLU A 86 18.93 -2.39 0.56
N LYS A 87 17.93 -2.78 -0.24
CA LYS A 87 18.13 -3.28 -1.60
C LYS A 87 18.13 -2.16 -2.65
N TYR A 88 17.31 -1.14 -2.45
CA TYR A 88 17.13 0.01 -3.32
C TYR A 88 17.16 1.27 -2.45
N SER A 89 18.32 1.92 -2.40
CA SER A 89 18.46 3.14 -1.61
C SER A 89 17.71 4.31 -2.27
N VAL A 90 17.31 5.30 -1.47
CA VAL A 90 16.60 6.48 -1.98
C VAL A 90 17.46 7.22 -3.00
N GLU A 91 18.77 7.31 -2.74
CA GLU A 91 19.74 7.97 -3.62
C GLU A 91 19.80 7.27 -4.99
N GLN A 92 19.82 5.93 -5.01
CA GLN A 92 19.82 5.17 -6.26
C GLN A 92 18.57 5.43 -7.09
N ILE A 93 17.42 5.63 -6.44
CA ILE A 93 16.14 5.91 -7.11
C ILE A 93 16.15 7.35 -7.66
N GLU A 94 16.64 8.31 -6.89
CA GLU A 94 16.72 9.72 -7.29
C GLU A 94 17.73 9.95 -8.44
N GLU A 95 18.76 9.12 -8.54
CA GLU A 95 19.76 9.16 -9.60
C GLU A 95 19.28 8.56 -10.95
N VAL A 96 18.14 7.85 -10.99
CA VAL A 96 17.63 7.24 -12.23
C VAL A 96 17.22 8.32 -13.23
N PRO A 97 17.91 8.44 -14.39
CA PRO A 97 17.56 9.45 -15.38
C PRO A 97 16.30 9.04 -16.13
N ILE A 98 15.39 10.00 -16.33
CA ILE A 98 14.25 9.83 -17.24
C ILE A 98 14.76 9.99 -18.68
N LEU A 99 14.97 8.86 -19.38
CA LEU A 99 15.61 8.82 -20.71
C LEU A 99 14.75 9.40 -21.83
N HIS A 100 13.43 9.34 -21.69
CA HIS A 100 12.46 9.77 -22.71
C HIS A 100 11.41 10.70 -22.10
N PRO A 101 10.91 11.71 -22.84
CA PRO A 101 9.88 12.59 -22.33
C PRO A 101 8.60 11.79 -22.01
N PRO A 102 8.01 11.95 -20.81
CA PRO A 102 6.80 11.24 -20.44
C PRO A 102 5.58 11.74 -21.22
N ILE A 103 4.62 10.85 -21.45
CA ILE A 103 3.35 11.16 -22.11
C ILE A 103 2.29 11.38 -21.03
N PHE A 104 1.63 12.54 -21.04
CA PHE A 104 0.52 12.84 -20.17
C PHE A 104 -0.80 12.82 -20.94
N ILE A 105 -1.74 11.97 -20.52
CA ILE A 105 -3.09 11.89 -21.09
C ILE A 105 -4.02 12.76 -20.24
N ILE A 106 -4.53 13.84 -20.82
CA ILE A 106 -5.46 14.77 -20.15
C ILE A 106 -6.73 14.87 -20.98
N GLY A 107 -7.89 14.85 -20.33
CA GLY A 107 -9.17 14.97 -21.02
C GLY A 107 -10.35 15.04 -20.06
N HIS A 108 -11.54 15.24 -20.60
CA HIS A 108 -12.78 15.24 -19.82
C HIS A 108 -13.15 13.81 -19.39
N TYR A 109 -13.89 13.69 -18.29
CA TYR A 109 -14.42 12.39 -17.88
C TYR A 109 -15.30 11.80 -19.00
N ARG A 110 -15.19 10.48 -19.25
CA ARG A 110 -15.90 9.75 -20.33
C ARG A 110 -15.51 10.12 -21.77
N SER A 111 -14.39 10.81 -22.00
CA SER A 111 -13.91 11.09 -23.36
C SER A 111 -13.07 9.95 -24.00
N GLY A 112 -13.09 8.74 -23.43
CA GLY A 112 -12.32 7.61 -23.94
C GLY A 112 -10.83 7.62 -23.60
N THR A 113 -10.37 8.48 -22.68
CA THR A 113 -8.96 8.53 -22.25
C THR A 113 -8.47 7.21 -21.65
N SER A 114 -9.34 6.44 -21.00
CA SER A 114 -8.99 5.10 -20.49
C SER A 114 -8.64 4.12 -21.61
N LEU A 115 -9.42 4.10 -22.70
CA LEU A 115 -9.13 3.25 -23.86
C LEU A 115 -7.81 3.65 -24.52
N LEU A 116 -7.55 4.96 -24.64
CA LEU A 116 -6.28 5.46 -25.15
C LEU A 116 -5.10 5.01 -24.28
N HIS A 117 -5.24 5.09 -22.96
CA HIS A 117 -4.22 4.62 -22.03
C HIS A 117 -3.94 3.11 -22.19
N GLU A 118 -5.00 2.29 -22.32
CA GLU A 118 -4.86 0.85 -22.56
C GLU A 118 -4.16 0.53 -23.89
N LEU A 119 -4.48 1.27 -24.96
CA LEU A 119 -3.82 1.11 -26.26
C LEU A 119 -2.33 1.46 -26.19
N LEU A 120 -1.96 2.53 -25.49
CA LEU A 120 -0.56 2.92 -25.28
C LEU A 120 0.19 1.91 -24.41
N ASN A 121 -0.47 1.28 -23.45
CA ASN A 121 0.13 0.27 -22.60
C ASN A 121 0.46 -1.04 -23.33
N ASN A 122 -0.06 -1.24 -24.56
CA ASN A 122 0.32 -2.36 -25.42
C ASN A 122 1.62 -2.11 -26.19
N ASP A 123 2.14 -0.87 -26.22
CA ASP A 123 3.43 -0.57 -26.85
C ASP A 123 4.57 -0.88 -25.87
N GLU A 124 5.45 -1.82 -26.23
CA GLU A 124 6.61 -2.23 -25.42
C GLU A 124 7.61 -1.10 -25.15
N ARG A 125 7.55 0.01 -25.89
CA ARG A 125 8.40 1.19 -25.70
C ARG A 125 7.92 2.09 -24.56
N LEU A 126 6.69 1.90 -24.11
CA LEU A 126 6.05 2.70 -23.08
C LEU A 126 5.88 1.88 -21.80
N VAL A 127 5.86 2.57 -20.67
CA VAL A 127 5.56 1.97 -19.37
C VAL A 127 4.62 2.90 -18.61
N ALA A 128 3.57 2.33 -18.04
CA ALA A 128 2.65 3.01 -17.15
C ALA A 128 2.65 2.32 -15.78
N PRO A 129 2.43 3.06 -14.68
CA PRO A 129 2.40 2.44 -13.38
C PRO A 129 1.21 1.50 -13.25
N THR A 130 1.44 0.32 -12.67
CA THR A 130 0.36 -0.62 -12.38
C THR A 130 -0.45 -0.15 -11.17
N ALA A 131 -1.71 -0.60 -11.08
CA ALA A 131 -2.53 -0.30 -9.90
C ALA A 131 -1.83 -0.72 -8.60
N PHE A 132 -1.09 -1.84 -8.62
CA PHE A 132 -0.31 -2.29 -7.48
C PHE A 132 0.77 -1.27 -7.09
N GLN A 133 1.59 -0.81 -8.03
CA GLN A 133 2.63 0.19 -7.76
C GLN A 133 2.05 1.48 -7.17
N CYS A 134 0.88 1.93 -7.66
CA CYS A 134 0.19 3.09 -7.10
C CYS A 134 -0.34 2.86 -5.67
N TYR A 135 -0.77 1.65 -5.33
CA TYR A 135 -1.26 1.32 -3.99
C TYR A 135 -0.13 1.08 -2.97
N VAL A 136 1.04 0.63 -3.41
CA VAL A 136 2.16 0.27 -2.54
C VAL A 136 3.50 0.90 -2.99
N PRO A 137 3.57 2.25 -3.06
CA PRO A 137 4.69 2.95 -3.70
C PRO A 137 6.05 2.77 -3.00
N ARG A 138 6.07 2.41 -1.71
CA ARG A 138 7.32 2.27 -0.94
C ARG A 138 7.90 0.85 -0.93
N ILE A 139 7.16 -0.14 -1.40
CA ILE A 139 7.56 -1.57 -1.28
C ILE A 139 7.36 -2.38 -2.57
N PHE A 140 7.03 -1.71 -3.68
CA PHE A 140 6.69 -2.41 -4.91
C PHE A 140 7.91 -3.00 -5.62
N LEU A 141 9.10 -2.39 -5.53
CA LEU A 141 10.31 -2.79 -6.26
C LEU A 141 10.84 -4.16 -5.85
N GLY A 142 10.66 -4.57 -4.59
CA GLY A 142 11.02 -5.91 -4.10
C GLY A 142 9.94 -6.95 -4.31
N ARG A 143 8.68 -6.52 -4.46
CA ARG A 143 7.49 -7.40 -4.53
C ARG A 143 7.08 -7.72 -5.96
N GLU A 144 7.28 -6.79 -6.88
CA GLU A 144 6.86 -6.93 -8.28
C GLU A 144 7.78 -7.83 -9.10
N VAL A 145 9.05 -8.03 -8.68
CA VAL A 145 10.00 -8.95 -9.34
C VAL A 145 9.48 -10.39 -9.39
N HIS A 146 8.55 -10.78 -8.51
CA HIS A 146 7.84 -12.08 -8.57
C HIS A 146 6.50 -12.04 -9.35
N GLY A 147 5.96 -10.85 -9.66
CA GLY A 147 4.64 -10.63 -10.26
C GLY A 147 4.65 -10.29 -11.75
N GLN A 148 5.82 -10.04 -12.36
CA GLN A 148 5.93 -9.69 -13.78
C GLN A 148 5.46 -10.78 -14.77
N ALA A 149 5.07 -11.97 -14.29
CA ALA A 149 4.41 -12.98 -15.11
C ALA A 149 2.95 -12.62 -15.47
N VAL A 150 2.31 -11.67 -14.78
CA VAL A 150 0.86 -11.44 -14.93
C VAL A 150 0.52 -10.32 -15.94
N CYS A 151 1.45 -9.43 -16.27
CA CYS A 151 1.25 -8.38 -17.29
C CYS A 151 1.87 -8.72 -18.65
N ARG A 152 2.27 -9.98 -18.88
CA ARG A 152 2.83 -10.49 -20.13
C ARG A 152 1.84 -11.36 -20.93
N ALA A 153 0.54 -11.10 -20.82
CA ALA A 153 -0.50 -11.82 -21.55
C ALA A 153 -1.36 -10.86 -22.37
#